data_AF-A0A950H4J6-F1
#
_entry.id   AF-A0A950H4J6-F1
#
_cell.length_a   1.000
_cell.length_b   1.000
_cell.length_c   1.000
_cell.angle_alpha   90.00
_cell.angle_beta   90.00
_cell.angle_gamma   90.00
#
_symmetry.space_group_name_H-M   'P 1'
#
loop_
_entity.id
_entity.type
_entity.pdbx_description
1 polymer ?
#
loop_
_entity_poly.entity_id
_entity_poly.type
_entity_poly.pdbx_seq_one_letter_code
_entity_poly.pdbx_strand_id
1 'polypeptide(L)' 'AQVDPGSPQAWRKEPYYGDLRRMAKRFNAQNRHVIVFVGDVATLIMPDEAVPLGKMSAEDNFRVEPAFGPKGPTYRAVRA' A
#
# COMPACT_ATOMS: atom_id res chain seq x y z
N ALA A 1 -0.02 9.56 -10.85
CA ALA A 1 0.43 8.85 -12.06
C ALA A 1 -0.55 7.72 -12.33
N GLN A 2 -1.14 7.66 -13.52
CA GLN A 2 -2.07 6.61 -13.92
C GLN A 2 -1.27 5.50 -14.60
N VAL A 3 -1.43 4.24 -14.17
CA VAL A 3 -0.76 3.08 -14.77
C VAL A 3 -1.56 2.64 -16.00
N ASP A 4 -0.87 2.19 -17.05
CA ASP A 4 -1.47 1.67 -18.28
C ASP A 4 -2.54 0.60 -17.97
N PRO A 5 -3.79 0.76 -18.43
CA PRO A 5 -4.86 -0.23 -18.24
C PRO A 5 -4.52 -1.63 -18.76
N GLY A 6 -3.63 -1.76 -19.75
CA GLY A 6 -3.20 -3.05 -20.32
C GLY A 6 -2.22 -3.82 -19.44
N SER A 7 -1.69 -3.21 -18.38
CA SER A 7 -0.77 -3.86 -17.43
C SER A 7 -1.00 -3.36 -16.00
N PRO A 8 -2.14 -3.72 -15.39
CA PRO A 8 -2.54 -3.26 -14.06
C PRO A 8 -1.54 -3.59 -12.94
N GLN A 9 -0.66 -4.57 -13.16
CA GLN A 9 0.40 -4.96 -12.23
C GLN A 9 1.77 -4.33 -12.52
N ALA A 10 1.89 -3.44 -13.51
CA ALA A 10 3.17 -2.84 -13.89
C ALA A 10 3.85 -2.07 -12.74
N TRP A 11 3.06 -1.51 -11.82
CA TRP A 11 3.57 -0.82 -10.63
C TRP A 11 4.40 -1.72 -9.70
N ARG A 12 4.24 -3.05 -9.78
CA ARG A 12 5.03 -4.03 -9.01
C ARG A 12 6.42 -4.26 -9.58
N LYS A 13 6.69 -3.79 -10.80
CA LYS A 13 8.00 -3.89 -11.43
C LYS A 13 8.88 -2.71 -11.04
N GLU A 14 10.19 -2.91 -11.04
CA GLU A 14 11.13 -1.81 -10.92
C GLU A 14 11.06 -0.88 -12.14
N PRO A 15 11.30 0.43 -11.98
CA PRO A 15 11.70 1.10 -10.72
C PRO A 15 10.52 1.48 -9.81
N TYR A 16 9.28 1.31 -10.28
CA TYR A 16 8.08 1.81 -9.59
C TYR A 16 7.93 1.23 -8.18
N TYR A 17 8.12 -0.08 -8.02
CA TYR A 17 7.91 -0.72 -6.73
C TYR A 17 8.94 -0.25 -5.70
N GLY A 18 10.23 -0.18 -6.07
CA GLY A 18 11.28 0.40 -5.24
C GLY A 18 10.98 1.84 -4.81
N ASP A 19 10.50 2.67 -5.73
CA ASP A 19 10.16 4.07 -5.45
C ASP A 19 8.99 4.18 -4.45
N LEU A 20 7.94 3.40 -4.66
CA LEU A 20 6.77 3.34 -3.77
C LEU A 20 7.16 2.88 -2.37
N ARG A 21 8.04 1.88 -2.24
CA ARG A 21 8.56 1.41 -0.94
C ARG A 21 9.39 2.48 -0.23
N ARG A 22 10.22 3.23 -0.96
CA ARG A 22 10.98 4.36 -0.37
C ARG A 22 10.04 5.48 0.09
N MET A 23 8.97 5.76 -0.65
CA MET A 23 7.94 6.71 -0.25
C MET A 23 7.18 6.23 0.99
N ALA A 24 6.78 4.95 1.03
CA ALA A 24 6.14 4.34 2.18
C ALA A 24 6.98 4.46 3.45
N LYS A 25 8.29 4.20 3.36
CA LYS A 25 9.23 4.38 4.48
C LYS A 25 9.25 5.82 5.01
N ARG A 26 9.23 6.81 4.12
CA ARG A 26 9.21 8.24 4.50
C ARG A 26 7.89 8.66 5.12
N PHE A 27 6.77 8.19 4.57
CA PHE A 27 5.43 8.59 5.00
C PHE A 27 4.98 7.90 6.28
N ASN A 28 5.39 6.64 6.51
CA ASN A 28 5.06 5.95 7.76
C ASN A 28 5.61 6.67 9.00
N ALA A 29 6.78 7.30 8.89
CA ALA A 29 7.34 8.14 9.96
C ALA A 29 6.49 9.38 10.29
N GLN A 30 5.52 9.73 9.42
CA GLN A 30 4.61 10.88 9.54
C GLN A 30 3.15 10.45 9.73
N ASN A 31 2.87 9.18 10.06
CA ASN A 31 1.52 8.60 10.09
C ASN A 31 0.73 8.83 8.78
N ARG A 32 1.44 8.77 7.63
CA ARG A 32 0.85 8.80 6.29
C ARG A 32 1.15 7.49 5.58
N HIS A 33 0.25 7.06 4.70
CA HIS A 33 0.36 5.77 4.02
C HIS A 33 0.31 5.92 2.50
N VAL A 34 0.97 5.00 1.80
CA VAL A 34 0.96 4.92 0.34
C VAL A 34 0.02 3.82 -0.08
N ILE A 35 -1.00 4.16 -0.85
CA ILE A 35 -1.97 3.18 -1.39
C ILE A 35 -1.90 3.25 -2.91
N VAL A 36 -1.84 2.09 -3.55
CA VAL A 36 -2.00 1.95 -4.99
C VAL A 36 -3.39 1.43 -5.28
N PHE A 37 -4.12 2.13 -6.13
CA PHE A 37 -5.40 1.70 -6.68
C PHE A 37 -5.21 1.18 -8.09
N VAL A 38 -5.76 -0.01 -8.35
CA VAL A 38 -5.88 -0.62 -9.67
C VAL A 38 -7.37 -0.88 -9.89
N GLY A 39 -8.04 0.04 -10.59
CA GLY A 39 -9.50 0.07 -10.60
C GLY A 39 -10.04 0.32 -9.18
N ASP A 40 -10.96 -0.53 -8.73
CA ASP A 40 -11.50 -0.51 -7.37
C ASP A 40 -10.66 -1.31 -6.36
N VAL A 41 -9.56 -1.93 -6.77
CA VAL A 41 -8.72 -2.76 -5.89
C VAL A 41 -7.58 -1.93 -5.32
N ALA A 42 -7.52 -1.84 -3.99
CA ALA A 42 -6.50 -1.13 -3.25
C ALA A 42 -5.42 -2.07 -2.70
N THR A 43 -4.18 -1.60 -2.72
CA THR A 43 -3.02 -2.26 -2.09
C THR A 43 -2.24 -1.22 -1.28
N LEU A 44 -2.05 -1.48 0.02
CA LEU A 44 -1.21 -0.68 0.90
C LEU A 44 0.25 -1.04 0.65
N ILE A 45 1.09 -0.04 0.41
CA ILE A 45 2.53 -0.24 0.23
C ILE A 45 3.24 0.03 1.56
N MET A 46 3.98 -0.97 2.02
CA MET A 46 4.83 -0.93 3.20
C MET A 46 6.31 -0.95 2.78
N PRO A 47 7.24 -0.55 3.66
CA PRO A 47 8.67 -0.57 3.35
C PRO A 47 9.19 -1.97 3.03
N ASP A 48 8.59 -3.00 3.60
CA ASP A 48 8.96 -4.41 3.52
C ASP A 48 8.04 -5.22 2.59
N GLU A 49 6.76 -4.89 2.51
CA GLU A 49 5.77 -5.65 1.73
C GLU A 49 4.68 -4.80 1.06
N ALA A 50 3.84 -5.43 0.25
CA ALA A 50 2.62 -4.83 -0.29
C ALA A 50 1.42 -5.62 0.22
N VAL A 51 0.57 -4.98 1.02
CA VAL A 51 -0.56 -5.59 1.71
C VAL A 51 -1.84 -5.37 0.89
N PRO A 52 -2.46 -6.42 0.32
CA PRO A 52 -3.70 -6.25 -0.42
C PRO A 52 -4.84 -5.85 0.53
N LEU A 53 -5.52 -4.75 0.21
CA LEU A 53 -6.72 -4.30 0.94
C LEU A 53 -8.01 -4.83 0.31
N GLY A 54 -7.92 -5.28 -0.94
CA GLY A 54 -9.08 -5.72 -1.72
C GLY A 54 -9.85 -4.54 -2.29
N LYS A 55 -11.14 -4.73 -2.55
CA LYS A 55 -11.98 -3.69 -3.15
C LYS A 55 -12.26 -2.55 -2.16
N MET A 56 -12.07 -1.33 -2.63
CA MET A 56 -12.29 -0.10 -1.89
C MET A 56 -13.00 0.95 -2.77
N SER A 57 -14.00 1.58 -2.19
CA SER A 57 -14.76 2.72 -2.69
C SER A 57 -14.31 4.01 -1.98
N ALA A 58 -14.78 5.16 -2.46
CA ALA A 58 -14.48 6.45 -1.83
C ALA A 58 -15.10 6.60 -0.42
N GLU A 59 -16.09 5.77 -0.07
CA GLU A 59 -16.76 5.77 1.23
C GLU A 59 -16.05 4.85 2.24
N ASP A 60 -15.14 4.00 1.76
CA ASP A 60 -14.46 3.03 2.60
C ASP A 60 -13.33 3.67 3.40
N ASN A 61 -13.41 3.50 4.71
CA ASN A 61 -12.33 3.85 5.61
C ASN A 61 -11.56 2.59 6.03
N PHE A 62 -10.27 2.76 6.25
CA PHE A 62 -9.44 1.71 6.83
C PHE A 62 -8.52 2.31 7.87
N ARG A 63 -8.24 1.54 8.91
CA ARG A 63 -7.25 1.85 9.90
C ARG A 63 -6.02 1.00 9.62
N VAL A 64 -4.85 1.63 9.68
CA VAL A 64 -3.58 0.90 9.70
C VAL A 64 -3.19 0.74 11.16
N GLU A 65 -3.14 -0.51 11.62
CA GLU A 65 -2.74 -0.85 12.98
C GLU A 65 -1.34 -1.48 12.95
N PRO A 66 -0.41 -1.04 13.80
CA PRO A 66 0.84 -1.73 13.98
C PRO A 66 0.54 -3.13 14.56
N ALA A 67 1.02 -4.16 13.88
CA ALA A 67 1.07 -5.52 14.36
C ALA A 67 2.52 -5.85 14.72
N PHE A 68 2.75 -6.61 15.79
CA PHE A 68 4.10 -7.04 16.13
C PHE A 68 4.39 -8.39 15.46
N GLY A 69 5.24 -8.37 14.44
CA GLY A 69 5.73 -9.56 13.77
C GLY A 69 7.14 -9.96 14.25
N PRO A 70 7.59 -11.20 13.97
CA PRO A 70 8.93 -11.68 14.36
C PRO A 70 10.10 -10.85 13.80
N LYS A 71 9.85 -10.02 12.77
CA LYS A 71 10.83 -9.18 12.08
C LYS A 71 10.74 -7.69 12.45
N GLY A 72 9.89 -7.33 13.41
CA GLY A 72 9.62 -5.94 13.80
C GLY A 72 8.15 -5.56 13.62
N PRO A 73 7.82 -4.25 13.75
CA PRO A 73 6.46 -3.76 13.53
C PRO A 73 6.03 -4.03 12.09
N THR A 74 5.09 -4.95 11.91
CA THR A 74 4.30 -5.12 10.71
C THR A 74 3.08 -4.22 10.79
N TYR A 75 2.32 -4.10 9.70
CA TYR A 75 1.14 -3.24 9.68
C TYR A 75 -0.04 -4.01 9.10
N ARG A 76 -1.14 -4.01 9.82
CA ARG A 76 -2.39 -4.61 9.39
C ARG A 76 -3.35 -3.48 9.02
N ALA A 77 -3.85 -3.52 7.80
CA ALA A 77 -5.00 -2.70 7.45
C ALA A 77 -6.29 -3.42 7.88
N VAL A 78 -7.11 -2.73 8.64
CA VAL A 78 -8.43 -3.19 9.10
C VAL A 78 -9.46 -2.24 8.54
N ARG A 79 -10.51 -2.78 7.90
CA ARG A 79 -11.65 -1.98 7.45
C ARG A 79 -12.34 -1.39 8.69
N ALA A 80 -12.59 -0.09 8.67
CA ALA A 80 -13.25 0.63 9.76
C ALA A 80 -14.76 0.63 9.58
#